data_AF-A0A119A0N9-F1
#
_entry.id   AF-A0A119A0N9-F1
#
_cell.length_a   1.000
_cell.length_b   1.000
_cell.length_c   1.000
_cell.angle_alpha   90.00
_cell.angle_beta   90.00
_cell.angle_gamma   90.00
#
_symmetry.space_group_name_H-M   'P 1'
#
loop_
_entity.id
_entity.type
_entity.pdbx_description
1 polymer ?
#
loop_
_entity_poly.entity_id
_entity_poly.type
_entity_poly.pdbx_seq_one_letter_code
_entity_poly.pdbx_strand_id
1 'polypeptide(L)'
;MSTAPRLTLYHNPYYSSLRQGATPENAAKKTAWRRMSVWVYASLLIGVLALIVIWQNERLQRQVMLLDANARPVIRVDIYNDYLKMYPQQAIMTAKSSDLELWALQDNASPVSLGLISPQTEDWAGINFVQQKSLKGARQLAITLEQRGGAKHGQPQGPTLYISTPLRE
;
A
#
# COMPACT_ATOMS: atom_id res chain seq x y z
N MET A 1 -86.01 -20.60 -44.48
CA MET A 1 -86.15 -20.24 -43.05
C MET A 1 -84.98 -20.84 -42.31
N SER A 2 -84.07 -19.99 -41.83
CA SER A 2 -82.79 -20.35 -41.22
C SER A 2 -82.90 -20.15 -39.70
N THR A 3 -82.47 -21.12 -38.91
CA THR A 3 -82.38 -21.00 -37.45
C THR A 3 -80.99 -21.44 -37.02
N ALA A 4 -80.14 -20.48 -36.67
CA ALA A 4 -78.78 -20.72 -36.19
C ALA A 4 -78.78 -21.25 -34.74
N PRO A 5 -77.86 -22.14 -34.36
CA PRO A 5 -77.77 -22.62 -32.98
C PRO A 5 -77.16 -21.56 -32.05
N ARG A 6 -77.81 -21.38 -30.89
CA ARG A 6 -77.41 -20.47 -29.82
C ARG A 6 -76.27 -21.11 -29.01
N LEU A 7 -75.06 -20.57 -29.12
CA LEU A 7 -73.92 -20.98 -28.29
C LEU A 7 -74.05 -20.36 -26.89
N THR A 8 -74.35 -21.18 -25.89
CA THR A 8 -74.29 -20.80 -24.48
C THR A 8 -72.84 -20.84 -24.03
N LEU A 9 -72.23 -19.66 -23.81
CA LEU A 9 -70.90 -19.56 -23.21
C LEU A 9 -70.93 -20.13 -21.79
N TYR A 10 -70.17 -21.19 -21.55
CA TYR A 10 -69.98 -21.76 -20.21
C TYR A 10 -69.12 -20.82 -19.37
N HIS A 11 -69.73 -20.10 -18.43
CA HIS A 11 -69.01 -19.26 -17.49
C HIS A 11 -68.36 -20.13 -16.42
N ASN A 12 -67.03 -20.30 -16.49
CA ASN A 12 -66.26 -21.08 -15.53
C ASN A 12 -65.83 -20.18 -14.36
N PRO A 13 -66.38 -20.37 -13.14
CA PRO A 13 -66.12 -19.48 -12.00
C PRO A 13 -64.74 -19.70 -11.36
N TYR A 14 -63.95 -20.68 -11.81
CA TYR A 14 -62.65 -21.02 -11.20
C TYR A 14 -61.47 -20.10 -11.61
N TYR A 15 -61.67 -19.11 -12.47
CA TYR A 15 -60.60 -18.23 -12.97
C TYR A 15 -60.67 -16.76 -12.50
N SER A 16 -61.51 -16.42 -11.52
CA SER A 16 -61.74 -15.02 -11.13
C SER A 16 -60.74 -14.42 -10.12
N SER A 17 -59.77 -15.18 -9.59
CA SER A 17 -58.92 -14.71 -8.48
C SER A 17 -57.47 -14.33 -8.83
N LEU A 18 -57.00 -14.48 -10.07
CA LEU A 18 -55.61 -14.15 -10.44
C LEU A 18 -55.38 -12.69 -10.87
N ARG A 19 -56.38 -11.82 -10.66
CA ARG A 19 -56.25 -10.37 -10.83
C ARG A 19 -56.37 -9.64 -9.50
N GLN A 20 -55.82 -10.22 -8.43
CA GLN A 20 -55.55 -9.46 -7.21
C GLN A 20 -54.38 -8.52 -7.50
N GLY A 21 -54.71 -7.25 -7.72
CA GLY A 21 -53.76 -6.20 -8.02
C GLY A 21 -52.65 -6.17 -6.97
N ALA A 22 -51.42 -5.99 -7.44
CA ALA A 22 -50.37 -5.48 -6.57
C ALA A 22 -50.90 -4.18 -5.96
N THR A 23 -51.33 -4.25 -4.69
CA THR A 23 -51.79 -3.07 -3.97
C THR A 23 -50.65 -2.04 -3.99
N PRO A 24 -50.95 -0.74 -4.15
CA PRO A 24 -49.92 0.30 -4.26
C PRO A 24 -48.95 0.27 -3.07
N GLU A 25 -49.41 -0.19 -1.91
CA GLU A 25 -48.62 -0.44 -0.71
C GLU A 25 -47.50 -1.48 -0.92
N ASN A 26 -47.77 -2.61 -1.59
CA ASN A 26 -46.79 -3.68 -1.84
C ASN A 26 -45.77 -3.28 -2.92
N ALA A 27 -46.20 -2.51 -3.93
CA ALA A 27 -45.31 -1.95 -4.95
C ALA A 27 -44.40 -0.83 -4.38
N ALA A 28 -44.95 0.03 -3.50
CA ALA A 28 -44.19 1.06 -2.80
C ALA A 28 -43.15 0.45 -1.85
N LYS A 29 -43.50 -0.60 -1.09
CA LYS A 29 -42.57 -1.34 -0.22
C LYS A 29 -41.43 -1.98 -1.02
N LYS A 30 -41.71 -2.69 -2.13
CA LYS A 30 -40.65 -3.24 -3.00
C LYS A 30 -39.74 -2.15 -3.59
N THR A 31 -40.29 -0.99 -3.94
CA THR A 31 -39.52 0.13 -4.50
C THR A 31 -38.66 0.81 -3.43
N ALA A 32 -39.17 0.97 -2.21
CA ALA A 32 -38.41 1.49 -1.08
C ALA A 32 -37.26 0.57 -0.67
N TRP A 33 -37.51 -0.75 -0.58
CA TRP A 33 -36.48 -1.75 -0.28
C TRP A 33 -35.41 -1.84 -1.38
N ARG A 34 -35.83 -1.74 -2.65
CA ARG A 34 -34.88 -1.70 -3.78
C ARG A 34 -34.03 -0.43 -3.76
N ARG A 35 -34.60 0.72 -3.40
CA ARG A 35 -33.85 1.98 -3.24
C ARG A 35 -32.86 1.93 -2.08
N MET A 36 -33.24 1.35 -0.93
CA MET A 36 -32.30 1.10 0.17
C MET A 36 -31.16 0.16 -0.24
N SER A 37 -31.47 -0.90 -1.01
CA SER A 37 -30.43 -1.83 -1.46
C SER A 37 -29.38 -1.16 -2.35
N VAL A 38 -29.77 -0.21 -3.22
CA VAL A 38 -28.81 0.55 -4.06
C VAL A 38 -27.83 1.35 -3.21
N TRP A 39 -28.28 2.00 -2.14
CA TRP A 39 -27.39 2.75 -1.23
C TRP A 39 -26.43 1.84 -0.46
N VAL A 40 -26.89 0.66 -0.02
CA VAL A 40 -26.02 -0.33 0.64
C VAL A 40 -24.92 -0.81 -0.31
N TYR A 41 -25.28 -1.17 -1.55
CA TYR A 41 -24.29 -1.59 -2.55
C TYR A 41 -23.34 -0.46 -2.94
N ALA A 42 -23.83 0.78 -3.07
CA ALA A 42 -22.99 1.94 -3.36
C ALA A 42 -21.97 2.21 -2.24
N SER A 43 -22.41 2.17 -0.98
CA SER A 43 -21.51 2.35 0.17
C SER A 43 -20.48 1.22 0.28
N LEU A 44 -20.90 -0.03 0.04
CA LEU A 44 -19.98 -1.17 0.02
C LEU A 44 -18.93 -1.00 -1.09
N LEU A 45 -19.36 -0.58 -2.29
CA LEU A 45 -18.47 -0.34 -3.41
C LEU A 45 -17.45 0.77 -3.09
N ILE A 46 -17.89 1.89 -2.50
CA ILE A 46 -17.00 2.97 -2.07
C ILE A 46 -16.01 2.46 -1.01
N GLY A 47 -16.46 1.68 -0.03
CA GLY A 47 -15.61 1.07 0.99
C GLY A 47 -14.53 0.17 0.38
N VAL A 48 -14.91 -0.69 -0.56
CA VAL A 48 -13.97 -1.56 -1.29
C VAL A 48 -12.97 -0.73 -2.10
N LEU A 49 -13.43 0.29 -2.82
CA LEU A 49 -12.56 1.18 -3.59
C LEU A 49 -11.59 1.95 -2.67
N ALA A 50 -12.05 2.44 -1.52
CA ALA A 50 -11.19 3.10 -0.54
C ALA A 50 -10.12 2.14 0.00
N LEU A 51 -10.48 0.90 0.33
CA LEU A 51 -9.52 -0.12 0.74
C LEU A 51 -8.49 -0.42 -0.36
N ILE A 52 -8.93 -0.54 -1.61
CA ILE A 52 -8.02 -0.74 -2.75
C ILE A 52 -7.03 0.43 -2.87
N VAL A 53 -7.50 1.68 -2.76
CA VAL A 53 -6.64 2.87 -2.83
C VAL A 53 -5.62 2.90 -1.68
N ILE A 54 -6.04 2.56 -0.47
CA ILE A 54 -5.15 2.50 0.71
C ILE A 54 -4.08 1.42 0.52
N TRP A 55 -4.44 0.26 -0.02
CA TRP A 55 -3.52 -0.88 -0.19
C TRP A 55 -2.57 -0.74 -1.39
N GLN A 56 -2.92 0.05 -2.42
CA GLN A 56 -2.08 0.22 -3.61
C GLN A 56 -0.90 1.17 -3.43
N ASN A 57 -0.72 1.81 -2.26
CA ASN A 57 0.28 2.86 -2.10
C ASN A 57 1.73 2.35 -1.92
N GLU A 58 1.97 1.04 -1.99
CA GLU A 58 3.30 0.43 -1.97
C GLU A 58 4.01 0.52 -3.33
N ARG A 59 4.16 1.73 -3.86
CA ARG A 59 4.90 1.94 -5.11
C ARG A 59 6.39 2.06 -4.78
N LEU A 60 7.18 1.08 -5.24
CA LEU A 60 8.64 1.17 -5.28
C LEU A 60 9.03 2.45 -6.03
N GLN A 61 9.66 3.38 -5.34
CA GLN A 61 10.08 4.66 -5.91
C GLN A 61 11.41 4.50 -6.62
N ARG A 62 12.39 3.89 -5.95
CA ARG A 62 13.75 3.68 -6.45
C ARG A 62 14.34 2.42 -5.87
N GLN A 63 15.26 1.81 -6.61
CA GLN A 63 16.11 0.74 -6.15
C GLN A 63 17.56 1.19 -6.27
N VAL A 64 18.38 0.97 -5.24
CA VAL A 64 19.81 1.26 -5.26
C VAL A 64 20.64 0.12 -4.71
N MET A 65 21.92 0.11 -5.06
CA MET A 65 22.85 -0.92 -4.63
C MET A 65 23.92 -0.31 -3.74
N LEU A 66 24.01 -0.73 -2.48
CA LEU A 66 25.12 -0.40 -1.60
C LEU A 66 26.32 -1.26 -1.95
N LEU A 67 27.45 -0.59 -2.16
CA LEU A 67 28.71 -1.17 -2.60
C LEU A 67 29.76 -1.08 -1.48
N ASP A 68 30.64 -2.07 -1.39
CA ASP A 68 31.85 -1.98 -0.55
C ASP A 68 32.95 -1.11 -1.19
N ALA A 69 34.07 -0.96 -0.49
CA ALA A 69 35.23 -0.20 -0.97
C ALA A 69 35.83 -0.72 -2.29
N ASN A 70 35.53 -1.97 -2.69
CA ASN A 70 35.97 -2.57 -3.95
C ASN A 70 34.86 -2.54 -5.02
N ALA A 71 33.83 -1.71 -4.83
CA ALA A 71 32.66 -1.60 -5.70
C ALA A 71 31.84 -2.90 -5.84
N ARG A 72 31.93 -3.82 -4.88
CA ARG A 72 31.13 -5.05 -4.90
C ARG A 72 29.76 -4.82 -4.27
N PRO A 73 28.68 -5.32 -4.87
CA PRO A 73 27.33 -5.17 -4.32
C PRO A 73 27.16 -5.96 -3.03
N VAL A 74 26.67 -5.31 -1.97
CA VAL A 74 26.50 -5.92 -0.65
C VAL A 74 25.03 -5.92 -0.19
N ILE A 75 24.30 -4.81 -0.37
CA ILE A 75 22.90 -4.68 0.08
C ILE A 75 22.09 -3.95 -0.97
N ARG A 76 21.00 -4.56 -1.45
CA ARG A 76 20.01 -3.86 -2.28
C ARG A 76 19.03 -3.14 -1.38
N VAL A 77 18.75 -1.88 -1.70
CA VAL A 77 17.78 -1.08 -0.97
C VAL A 77 16.67 -0.69 -1.92
N ASP A 78 15.46 -1.13 -1.56
CA ASP A 78 14.22 -0.78 -2.21
C ASP A 78 13.57 0.36 -1.41
N ILE A 79 13.39 1.50 -2.06
CA ILE A 79 12.90 2.73 -1.46
C ILE A 79 11.42 2.89 -1.78
N TYR A 80 10.59 2.93 -0.75
CA TYR A 80 9.17 3.21 -0.84
C TYR A 80 8.87 4.61 -0.30
N ASN A 81 7.58 4.96 -0.18
CA ASN A 81 7.16 6.29 0.24
C ASN A 81 7.51 6.59 1.70
N ASP A 82 7.34 5.62 2.58
CA ASP A 82 7.39 5.76 4.02
C ASP A 82 8.27 4.69 4.70
N TYR A 83 8.88 3.81 3.93
CA TYR A 83 9.80 2.81 4.44
C TYR A 83 10.87 2.42 3.40
N LEU A 84 11.88 1.70 3.88
CA LEU A 84 12.97 1.10 3.11
C LEU A 84 12.94 -0.41 3.35
N LYS A 85 13.15 -1.20 2.30
CA LYS A 85 13.45 -2.64 2.41
C LYS A 85 14.88 -2.89 1.99
N MET A 86 15.60 -3.69 2.77
CA MET A 86 17.01 -3.99 2.55
C MET A 86 17.20 -5.48 2.37
N TYR A 87 17.88 -5.84 1.28
CA TYR A 87 18.18 -7.21 0.91
C TYR A 87 19.70 -7.40 0.91
N PRO A 88 20.29 -7.83 2.04
CA PRO A 88 21.71 -8.14 2.09
C PRO A 88 22.02 -9.39 1.26
N GLN A 89 23.11 -9.36 0.49
CA GLN A 89 23.62 -10.50 -0.27
C GLN A 89 24.19 -11.60 0.64
N GLN A 90 24.69 -11.19 1.80
CA GLN A 90 25.22 -12.05 2.86
C GLN A 90 24.96 -11.39 4.21
N ALA A 91 24.80 -12.19 5.25
CA ALA A 91 24.61 -11.67 6.60
C ALA A 91 25.79 -10.77 7.02
N ILE A 92 25.50 -9.56 7.48
CA ILE A 92 26.52 -8.63 7.98
C ILE A 92 26.47 -8.65 9.50
N MET A 93 27.57 -9.11 10.12
CA MET A 93 27.70 -9.15 11.57
C MET A 93 28.51 -7.96 12.06
N THR A 94 28.03 -7.32 13.14
CA THR A 94 28.78 -6.31 13.87
C THR A 94 29.16 -6.80 15.26
N ALA A 95 30.19 -6.18 15.85
CA ALA A 95 30.51 -6.39 17.25
C ALA A 95 29.36 -5.90 18.14
N LYS A 96 29.15 -6.53 19.31
CA LYS A 96 28.08 -6.15 20.26
C LYS A 96 28.10 -4.67 20.69
N SER A 97 29.26 -4.02 20.59
CA SER A 97 29.47 -2.61 20.94
C SER A 97 29.19 -1.64 19.80
N SER A 98 28.75 -2.13 18.64
CA SER A 98 28.63 -1.35 17.41
C SER A 98 27.35 -1.67 16.66
N ASP A 99 26.73 -0.64 16.12
CA ASP A 99 25.52 -0.74 15.31
C ASP A 99 25.78 -0.14 13.92
N LEU A 100 25.06 -0.61 12.91
CA LEU A 100 25.09 0.00 11.58
C LEU A 100 24.02 1.07 11.50
N GLU A 101 24.35 2.22 10.93
CA GLU A 101 23.41 3.30 10.71
C GLU A 101 23.36 3.67 9.23
N LEU A 102 22.15 3.80 8.70
CA LEU A 102 21.89 4.18 7.31
C LEU A 102 21.67 5.68 7.22
N TRP A 103 22.24 6.30 6.18
CA TRP A 103 22.24 7.75 6.00
C TRP A 103 21.82 8.15 4.59
N ALA A 104 21.06 9.24 4.48
CA ALA A 104 20.83 9.97 3.25
C ALA A 104 21.93 11.02 3.05
N LEU A 105 22.69 10.92 1.96
CA LEU A 105 23.74 11.88 1.60
C LEU A 105 23.21 12.93 0.63
N GLN A 106 23.41 14.20 1.00
CA GLN A 106 23.04 15.38 0.22
C GLN A 106 24.30 16.17 -0.15
N ASP A 107 24.25 16.99 -1.19
CA ASP A 107 25.46 17.63 -1.73
C ASP A 107 26.11 18.66 -0.81
N ASN A 108 25.27 19.54 -0.26
CA ASN A 108 25.71 20.71 0.49
C ASN A 108 25.00 20.75 1.85
N ALA A 109 24.64 19.58 2.38
CA ALA A 109 23.95 19.46 3.66
C ALA A 109 24.46 18.23 4.42
N SER A 110 24.37 18.29 5.74
CA SER A 110 24.78 17.17 6.60
C SER A 110 23.99 15.90 6.24
N PRO A 111 24.64 14.72 6.34
CA PRO A 111 23.94 13.45 6.23
C PRO A 111 22.77 13.39 7.20
N VAL A 112 21.63 12.84 6.75
CA VAL A 112 20.46 12.64 7.61
C VAL A 112 20.32 11.17 7.91
N SER A 113 20.26 10.83 9.20
CA SER A 113 20.04 9.45 9.65
C SER A 113 18.69 8.95 9.17
N LEU A 114 18.71 7.79 8.52
CA LEU A 114 17.54 6.99 8.15
C LEU A 114 17.28 5.88 9.17
N GLY A 115 18.13 5.77 10.20
CA GLY A 115 17.97 4.84 11.31
C GLY A 115 19.04 3.76 11.39
N LEU A 116 19.03 3.07 12.53
CA LEU A 116 19.85 1.89 12.75
C LEU A 116 19.30 0.70 11.96
N ILE A 117 20.20 -0.13 11.48
CA ILE A 117 19.88 -1.31 10.66
C ILE A 117 20.61 -2.53 11.19
N SER A 118 20.06 -3.72 10.96
CA SER A 118 20.67 -4.98 11.36
C SER A 118 20.52 -6.02 10.25
N PRO A 119 21.24 -5.84 9.11
CA PRO A 119 21.10 -6.67 7.91
C PRO A 119 21.77 -8.04 8.06
N GLN A 120 21.28 -8.86 8.99
CA GLN A 120 21.57 -10.30 9.05
C GLN A 120 20.73 -11.06 8.02
N THR A 121 19.52 -10.56 7.76
CA THR A 121 18.55 -11.04 6.76
C THR A 121 17.88 -9.84 6.10
N GLU A 122 16.80 -10.05 5.35
CA GLU A 122 15.92 -8.95 4.93
C GLU A 122 15.53 -8.11 6.15
N ASP A 123 15.65 -6.79 6.00
CA ASP A 123 15.41 -5.82 7.06
C ASP A 123 14.57 -4.66 6.52
N TRP A 124 13.81 -4.00 7.39
CA TRP A 124 12.94 -2.89 7.02
C TRP A 124 13.12 -1.72 7.98
N ALA A 125 13.15 -0.51 7.43
CA ALA A 125 13.26 0.72 8.21
C ALA A 125 12.14 1.69 7.83
N GLY A 126 11.24 1.97 8.77
CA GLY A 126 10.25 3.02 8.61
C GLY A 126 10.90 4.40 8.67
N ILE A 127 10.46 5.32 7.81
CA ILE A 127 11.01 6.68 7.73
C ILE A 127 9.93 7.75 7.92
N ASN A 128 10.23 8.74 8.76
CA ASN A 128 9.34 9.87 9.02
C ASN A 128 9.37 10.92 7.89
N PHE A 129 8.48 11.90 7.94
CA PHE A 129 8.35 12.92 6.91
C PHE A 129 9.65 13.70 6.63
N VAL A 130 10.45 13.99 7.65
CA VAL A 130 11.74 14.70 7.49
C VAL A 130 12.74 13.83 6.73
N GLN A 131 12.83 12.55 7.09
CA GLN A 131 13.67 11.56 6.42
C GLN A 131 13.24 11.35 4.98
N GLN A 132 11.93 11.27 4.71
CA GLN A 132 11.38 11.16 3.35
C GLN A 132 11.79 12.36 2.49
N LYS A 133 11.70 13.59 3.02
CA LYS A 133 12.12 14.80 2.31
C LYS A 133 13.63 14.78 2.03
N SER A 134 14.43 14.36 2.99
CA SER A 134 15.88 14.25 2.83
C SER A 134 16.25 13.19 1.78
N LEU A 135 15.57 12.04 1.76
CA LEU A 135 15.78 10.97 0.79
C LEU A 135 15.40 11.38 -0.64
N LYS A 136 14.36 12.19 -0.83
CA LYS A 136 14.04 12.81 -2.14
C LYS A 136 15.17 13.72 -2.61
N GLY A 137 15.80 14.43 -1.67
CA GLY A 137 16.94 15.30 -1.89
C GLY A 137 18.31 14.62 -1.87
N ALA A 138 18.39 13.29 -1.69
CA ALA A 138 19.65 12.58 -1.56
C ALA A 138 20.27 12.22 -2.92
N ARG A 139 21.61 12.28 -3.02
CA ARG A 139 22.36 11.76 -4.17
C ARG A 139 22.81 10.32 -3.96
N GLN A 140 23.12 9.94 -2.73
CA GLN A 140 23.57 8.59 -2.38
C GLN A 140 23.06 8.20 -0.98
N LEU A 141 23.11 6.92 -0.67
CA LEU A 141 23.00 6.40 0.68
C LEU A 141 24.38 5.96 1.18
N ALA A 142 24.56 5.99 2.48
CA ALA A 142 25.75 5.47 3.14
C ALA A 142 25.37 4.62 4.35
N ILE A 143 26.20 3.63 4.65
CA ILE A 143 26.17 2.93 5.93
C ILE A 143 27.46 3.18 6.67
N THR A 144 27.36 3.59 7.93
CA THR A 144 28.50 3.74 8.83
C THR A 144 28.46 2.72 9.96
N LEU A 145 29.64 2.39 10.50
CA LEU A 145 29.79 1.57 11.69
C LEU A 145 29.87 2.47 12.93
N GLU A 146 28.75 2.68 13.59
CA GLU A 146 28.66 3.56 14.74
C GLU A 146 28.90 2.80 16.05
N GLN A 147 29.08 3.56 17.13
CA GLN A 147 28.97 3.00 18.47
C GLN A 147 27.55 2.50 18.74
N ARG A 148 27.39 1.64 19.74
CA ARG A 148 26.08 1.15 20.16
C ARG A 148 25.11 2.31 20.43
N GLY A 149 23.93 2.24 19.82
CA GLY A 149 22.91 3.28 19.84
C GLY A 149 23.02 4.30 18.70
N GLY A 150 23.99 4.16 17.80
CA GLY A 150 24.18 5.04 16.64
C GLY A 150 24.90 6.35 16.95
N ALA A 151 24.78 7.27 16.02
CA ALA A 151 25.37 8.60 16.08
C ALA A 151 24.67 9.51 17.11
N LYS A 152 25.37 9.83 18.19
CA LYS A 152 24.88 10.70 19.28
C LYS A 152 24.54 12.14 18.87
N HIS A 153 25.20 12.69 17.84
CA HIS A 153 25.08 14.09 17.46
C HIS A 153 24.36 14.30 16.11
N GLY A 154 23.69 13.27 15.61
CA GLY A 154 22.98 13.34 14.31
C GLY A 154 23.91 13.49 13.11
N GLN A 155 25.20 13.18 13.26
CA GLN A 155 26.19 13.11 12.19
C GLN A 155 26.97 11.80 12.30
N PRO A 156 27.38 11.19 11.16
CA PRO A 156 28.22 10.01 11.16
C PRO A 156 29.51 10.24 11.95
N GLN A 157 29.83 9.34 12.88
CA GLN A 157 31.08 9.37 13.67
C GLN A 157 31.97 8.17 13.36
N GLY A 158 31.36 7.09 12.89
CA GLY A 158 32.03 5.87 12.49
C GLY A 158 32.62 5.91 11.08
N PRO A 159 33.47 4.93 10.72
CA PRO A 159 33.89 4.74 9.35
C PRO A 159 32.70 4.40 8.46
N THR A 160 32.70 4.96 7.24
CA THR A 160 31.75 4.56 6.20
C THR A 160 32.17 3.22 5.63
N LEU A 161 31.25 2.24 5.66
CA LEU A 161 31.48 0.89 5.15
C LEU A 161 30.98 0.72 3.72
N TYR A 162 29.81 1.28 3.43
CA TYR A 162 29.13 1.09 2.16
C TYR A 162 28.56 2.40 1.62
N ILE A 163 28.62 2.57 0.30
CA ILE A 163 28.05 3.71 -0.42
C ILE A 163 27.17 3.18 -1.55
N SER A 164 26.01 3.81 -1.76
CA SER A 164 25.12 3.39 -2.82
C SER A 164 25.58 3.87 -4.20
N THR A 165 25.14 3.17 -5.23
CA THR A 165 25.00 3.77 -6.57
C THR A 165 24.21 5.09 -6.47
N PRO A 166 24.45 6.06 -7.38
CA PRO A 166 23.69 7.30 -7.39
C PRO A 166 22.17 7.09 -7.39
N LEU A 167 21.44 7.88 -6.60
CA LEU A 167 19.98 7.90 -6.51
C LEU A 167 19.33 8.75 -7.63
N ARG A 168 20.14 9.54 -8.32
CA ARG A 168 19.77 10.40 -9.44
C ARG A 168 20.78 10.15 -10.55
N GLU A 169 20.27 9.97 -11.77
CA GLU A 169 21.08 9.99 -13.00
C GLU A 169 21.49 11.42 -13.35
#